data_AF-A0A1M5EUE1-F1
#
_entry.id   AF-A0A1M5EUE1-F1
#
_cell.length_a   1.000
_cell.length_b   1.000
_cell.length_c   1.000
_cell.angle_alpha   90.00
_cell.angle_beta   90.00
_cell.angle_gamma   90.00
#
_symmetry.space_group_name_H-M   'P 1'
#
loop_
_entity.id
_entity.type
_entity.pdbx_description
1 polymer ?
#
loop_
_entity_poly.entity_id
_entity_poly.type
_entity_poly.pdbx_seq_one_letter_code
_entity_poly.pdbx_strand_id
1 'polypeptide(L)' 'MAHHTPSTINAFHWHEALDRGCICMKMIDQLLLQHPVISRNEDLLKKVQQARSILSDACREIASRSMDAEGE' A
#
# COMPACT_ATOMS: atom_id res chain seq x y z
N MET A 1 -3.88 22.70 -4.96
CA MET A 1 -4.63 21.81 -5.87
C MET A 1 -5.78 21.25 -5.06
N ALA A 2 -7.03 21.57 -5.41
CA ALA A 2 -8.17 21.03 -4.71
C ALA A 2 -8.33 19.56 -5.12
N HIS A 3 -8.12 18.63 -4.18
CA HIS A 3 -8.49 17.23 -4.40
C HIS A 3 -10.02 17.20 -4.56
N HIS A 4 -10.50 16.90 -5.76
CA HIS A 4 -11.89 16.49 -5.96
C HIS A 4 -12.04 15.12 -5.31
N THR A 5 -12.38 15.11 -4.02
CA THR A 5 -12.76 13.89 -3.32
C THR A 5 -14.13 13.47 -3.86
N PRO A 6 -14.30 12.25 -4.36
CA PRO A 6 -15.62 11.74 -4.70
C PRO A 6 -16.56 11.88 -3.49
N SER A 7 -17.80 12.31 -3.71
CA SER A 7 -18.81 12.42 -2.66
C SER A 7 -19.17 11.06 -2.03
N THR A 8 -18.82 9.96 -2.69
CA THR A 8 -19.03 8.58 -2.24
C THR A 8 -17.91 7.67 -2.73
N ILE A 9 -17.39 6.82 -1.85
CA ILE A 9 -16.46 5.73 -2.19
C ILE A 9 -17.30 4.55 -2.69
N ASN A 10 -16.87 3.89 -3.77
CA ASN A 10 -17.52 2.69 -4.34
C ASN A 10 -16.47 1.60 -4.59
N ALA A 11 -16.91 0.42 -5.04
CA ALA A 11 -16.02 -0.73 -5.29
C ALA A 11 -14.81 -0.40 -6.17
N PHE A 12 -15.00 0.41 -7.23
CA PHE A 12 -13.89 0.84 -8.10
C PHE A 12 -12.80 1.59 -7.34
N HIS A 13 -13.16 2.51 -6.44
CA HIS A 13 -12.19 3.26 -5.65
C HIS A 13 -11.39 2.36 -4.70
N TRP A 14 -12.03 1.33 -4.12
CA TRP A 14 -11.34 0.36 -3.26
C TRP A 14 -10.35 -0.50 -4.06
N HIS A 15 -10.75 -0.99 -5.24
CA HIS A 15 -9.87 -1.75 -6.13
C HIS A 15 -8.69 -0.91 -6.62
N GLU A 16 -8.94 0.34 -7.01
CA GLU A 16 -7.88 1.26 -7.42
C GLU A 16 -6.90 1.53 -6.26
N ALA A 17 -7.39 1.70 -5.03
CA ALA A 17 -6.54 1.85 -3.85
C ALA A 17 -5.70 0.60 -3.59
N LEU A 18 -6.27 -0.60 -3.76
CA LEU A 18 -5.58 -1.88 -3.59
C LEU A 18 -4.46 -2.05 -4.62
N ASP A 19 -4.76 -1.79 -5.89
CA ASP A 19 -3.79 -1.87 -6.99
C ASP A 19 -2.61 -0.94 -6.75
N ARG A 20 -2.88 0.32 -6.39
CA ARG A 20 -1.84 1.31 -6.07
C ARG A 20 -1.01 0.89 -4.86
N GLY A 21 -1.65 0.35 -3.82
CA GLY A 21 -0.96 -0.22 -2.66
C GLY A 21 0.00 -1.35 -3.03
N CYS A 22 -0.45 -2.26 -3.92
CA CYS A 22 0.37 -3.36 -4.41
C CYS A 22 1.58 -2.89 -5.24
N ILE A 23 1.43 -1.82 -6.04
CA ILE A 23 2.55 -1.19 -6.75
C ILE A 23 3.59 -0.67 -5.76
N CYS A 24 3.16 0.06 -4.73
CA CYS A 24 4.06 0.58 -3.70
C CYS A 24 4.79 -0.55 -2.95
N MET A 25 4.12 -1.65 -2.62
CA MET A 25 4.79 -2.83 -2.02
C MET A 25 5.85 -3.42 -2.96
N LYS A 26 5.54 -3.58 -4.25
CA LYS A 26 6.51 -4.06 -5.25
C LYS A 26 7.74 -3.13 -5.33
N MET A 27 7.53 -1.81 -5.29
CA MET A 27 8.63 -0.85 -5.28
C MET A 27 9.50 -0.99 -4.03
N ILE A 28 8.90 -1.19 -2.85
CA ILE A 28 9.68 -1.43 -1.62
C ILE A 28 10.52 -2.70 -1.76
N ASP A 29 9.91 -3.79 -2.24
CA ASP A 29 10.54 -5.11 -2.34
C ASP A 29 11.67 -5.15 -3.37
N GLN A 30 11.46 -4.51 -4.52
CA GLN A 30 12.39 -4.57 -5.65
C GLN A 30 13.43 -3.45 -5.64
N LEU A 31 13.12 -2.28 -5.09
CA LEU A 31 14.00 -1.11 -5.15
C LEU A 31 14.66 -0.83 -3.81
N LEU A 32 13.90 -0.77 -2.71
CA LEU A 32 14.44 -0.32 -1.43
C LEU A 32 15.13 -1.45 -0.66
N LEU A 33 14.48 -2.61 -0.51
CA LEU A 33 15.06 -3.73 0.23
C LEU A 33 16.32 -4.31 -0.44
N GLN A 34 16.43 -4.17 -1.76
CA GLN A 34 17.62 -4.58 -2.52
C GLN A 34 18.73 -3.52 -2.52
N HIS A 35 18.44 -2.28 -2.12
CA HIS A 35 19.41 -1.19 -2.21
C HIS A 35 20.55 -1.38 -1.19
N PRO A 36 21.84 -1.33 -1.59
CA PRO A 36 22.97 -1.60 -0.69
C PRO A 36 23.02 -0.72 0.57
N VAL A 37 22.58 0.54 0.49
CA VAL A 37 22.52 1.44 1.66
C VAL A 37 21.47 0.97 2.67
N ILE A 38 20.33 0.47 2.20
CA ILE A 38 19.25 0.00 3.07
C ILE A 38 19.61 -1.38 3.62
N SER A 39 20.06 -2.31 2.79
CA SER A 39 20.36 -3.69 3.21
C SER A 39 21.56 -3.82 4.14
N ARG A 40 22.52 -2.88 4.12
CA ARG A 40 23.71 -2.89 4.99
C ARG A 40 23.55 -2.04 6.26
N ASN A 41 22.48 -1.27 6.39
CA ASN A 41 22.21 -0.46 7.57
C ASN A 41 20.98 -1.04 8.30
N GLU A 42 21.20 -1.67 9.45
CA GLU A 42 20.14 -2.36 10.18
C GLU A 42 18.96 -1.45 10.54
N ASP A 43 19.21 -0.21 10.93
CA ASP A 43 18.16 0.72 11.33
C ASP A 43 17.31 1.15 10.15
N LEU A 44 17.94 1.40 9.00
CA LEU A 44 17.22 1.69 7.75
C LEU A 44 16.45 0.46 7.27
N LEU A 45 17.05 -0.73 7.31
CA LEU A 45 16.39 -1.97 6.94
C LEU A 45 15.12 -2.20 7.78
N LYS A 46 15.20 -2.06 9.10
CA LYS A 46 14.07 -2.18 10.02
C LYS A 46 12.97 -1.18 9.66
N LYS A 47 13.31 0.09 9.38
CA LYS A 47 12.35 1.13 8.99
C LYS A 47 11.64 0.79 7.67
N VAL A 48 12.38 0.33 6.66
CA VAL A 48 11.79 -0.03 5.36
C VAL A 48 10.91 -1.29 5.48
N GLN A 49 11.33 -2.29 6.25
CA GLN A 49 10.52 -3.48 6.54
C GLN A 49 9.24 -3.12 7.32
N GLN A 50 9.33 -2.19 8.28
CA GLN A 50 8.16 -1.70 9.00
C GLN A 50 7.19 -0.96 8.06
N ALA A 51 7.70 -0.08 7.19
CA ALA A 51 6.86 0.60 6.20
C ALA A 51 6.14 -0.39 5.27
N ARG A 52 6.85 -1.45 4.83
CA ARG A 52 6.26 -2.55 4.06
C ARG A 52 5.15 -3.27 4.84
N SER A 53 5.37 -3.57 6.11
CA SER A 53 4.39 -4.24 6.97
C SER A 53 3.12 -3.40 7.12
N ILE A 54 3.27 -2.11 7.44
CA ILE A 54 2.15 -1.17 7.58
C ILE A 54 1.35 -1.09 6.27
N LEU A 55 2.05 -1.01 5.13
CA LEU A 55 1.38 -0.96 3.84
C LEU A 55 0.65 -2.28 3.50
N SER A 56 1.24 -3.42 3.86
CA SER A 56 0.59 -4.72 3.70
C SER A 56 -0.69 -4.83 4.53
N ASP A 57 -0.67 -4.34 5.77
CA ASP A 57 -1.84 -4.33 6.63
C ASP A 57 -2.94 -3.41 6.07
N ALA A 58 -2.57 -2.23 5.57
CA ALA A 58 -3.49 -1.34 4.88
C ALA A 58 -4.11 -1.98 3.63
N CYS A 59 -3.30 -2.68 2.81
CA CYS A 59 -3.82 -3.39 1.63
C CYS A 59 -4.81 -4.50 2.02
N ARG A 60 -4.57 -5.21 3.13
CA ARG A 60 -5.49 -6.22 3.64
C ARG A 60 -6.82 -5.61 4.06
N GLU A 61 -6.78 -4.47 4.76
CA GLU A 61 -8.00 -3.75 5.15
C GLU A 61 -8.78 -3.24 3.93
N ILE A 62 -8.08 -2.67 2.94
CA ILE A 62 -8.68 -2.24 1.67
C ILE A 62 -9.37 -3.42 0.96
N ALA A 63 -8.69 -4.57 0.85
CA ALA A 63 -9.26 -5.76 0.22
C ALA A 63 -10.49 -6.32 0.97
N SER A 64 -10.49 -6.24 2.30
CA SER A 64 -11.68 -6.62 3.09
C SER A 64 -12.86 -5.70 2.75
N ARG A 65 -12.63 -4.38 2.71
CA ARG A 65 -13.68 -3.39 2.43
C ARG A 65 -14.14 -3.39 0.97
N SER A 66 -13.28 -3.79 0.03
CA SER A 66 -13.68 -3.92 -1.38
C SER A 66 -14.73 -5.02 -1.55
N MET A 67 -14.63 -6.12 -0.80
CA MET A 67 -15.61 -7.21 -0.83
C MET A 67 -16.97 -6.76 -0.27
N ASP A 68 -16.98 -5.93 0.79
CA ASP A 68 -18.21 -5.37 1.34
C ASP A 68 -18.91 -4.44 0.33
N ALA A 69 -18.13 -3.64 -0.41
CA ALA A 69 -18.65 -2.70 -1.41
C ALA A 69 -19.15 -3.34 -2.71
N GLU A 70 -18.90 -4.63 -2.93
CA GLU A 70 -19.44 -5.41 -4.06
C GLU A 70 -20.79 -6.09 -3.73
N GLY A 71 -21.13 -6.18 -2.44
CA GLY A 71 -22.37 -6.78 -1.95
C GLY A 71 -23.53 -5.81 -1.72
N GLU A 72 -23.29 -4.51 -1.86
CA GLU A 72 -24.29 -3.42 -1.85
C GLU A 72 -24.84 -3.13 -3.27
#